data_AF-A0A0S3UAN0-F1
#
_entry.id   AF-A0A0S3UAN0-F1
#
_cell.length_a   1.000
_cell.length_b   1.000
_cell.length_c   1.000
_cell.angle_alpha   90.00
_cell.angle_beta   90.00
_cell.angle_gamma   90.00
#
_symmetry.space_group_name_H-M   'P 1'
#
loop_
_entity.id
_entity.type
_entity.pdbx_description
1 polymer ?
#
loop_
_entity_poly.entity_id
_entity_poly.type
_entity_poly.pdbx_seq_one_letter_code
_entity_poly.pdbx_strand_id
1 'polypeptide(L)'
;MSLHLQAKPGFARFHLPEITSTIALTIGLSGCVMMVSPQRSFAYPVSINQPFNSQTEIAPEVILIRQAIIGQESGANFKAVNRHSGALGYAQVMPENLPQWSREALGYVVSRKDFLSRPELQIAIVDFKLNQYWQRSIVASNGDVAIAIQRVAAWWYSGKPEKYTNTRQQYYNGHRYPSIADYSQSILRRYQAIWDSQNAIQPGEIQQDRGV
;
A
#
# COMPACT_ATOMS: atom_id res chain seq x y z
N MET A 1 2.92 -20.95 37.92
CA MET A 1 2.92 -19.73 37.09
C MET A 1 2.67 -20.15 35.65
N SER A 2 1.42 -20.02 35.18
CA SER A 2 0.99 -20.50 33.87
C SER A 2 1.19 -19.43 32.81
N LEU A 3 2.06 -19.68 31.82
CA LEU A 3 2.27 -18.84 30.66
C LEU A 3 1.18 -19.14 29.62
N HIS A 4 0.28 -18.19 29.39
CA HIS A 4 -0.69 -18.23 28.30
C HIS A 4 0.02 -17.85 27.00
N LEU A 5 0.43 -18.85 26.22
CA LEU A 5 0.81 -18.66 24.81
C LEU A 5 -0.47 -18.42 24.00
N GLN A 6 -0.71 -17.18 23.60
CA GLN A 6 -1.73 -16.87 22.60
C GLN A 6 -1.12 -17.05 21.20
N ALA A 7 -1.20 -18.29 20.70
CA ALA A 7 -0.95 -18.59 19.30
C ALA A 7 -1.93 -17.80 18.41
N LYS A 8 -1.43 -17.14 17.36
CA LYS A 8 -2.27 -16.51 16.34
C LYS A 8 -2.97 -17.62 15.52
N PRO A 9 -4.30 -17.63 15.39
CA PRO A 9 -4.97 -18.64 14.59
C PRO A 9 -4.70 -18.42 13.11
N GLY A 10 -4.48 -19.53 12.41
CA GLY A 10 -4.28 -19.61 10.97
C GLY A 10 -5.47 -19.09 10.17
N PHE A 11 -5.17 -18.60 8.97
CA PHE A 11 -6.12 -18.01 8.05
C PHE A 11 -7.26 -18.97 7.68
N ALA A 12 -8.50 -18.54 7.94
CA ALA A 12 -9.70 -19.14 7.39
C ALA A 12 -9.80 -18.84 5.89
N ARG A 13 -10.06 -19.89 5.09
CA ARG A 13 -10.53 -19.78 3.71
C ARG A 13 -11.90 -19.08 3.71
N PHE A 14 -12.06 -18.07 2.87
CA PHE A 14 -13.38 -17.51 2.55
C PHE A 14 -13.74 -17.79 1.10
N HIS A 15 -14.97 -18.27 0.93
CA HIS A 15 -15.65 -18.60 -0.32
C HIS A 15 -16.40 -17.35 -0.81
N LEU A 16 -16.32 -17.04 -2.10
CA LEU A 16 -16.98 -15.90 -2.73
C LEU A 16 -18.43 -16.29 -3.10
N PRO A 17 -19.44 -15.42 -2.87
CA PRO A 17 -20.67 -15.47 -3.66
C PRO A 17 -20.54 -14.58 -4.90
N GLU A 18 -20.96 -15.11 -6.05
CA GLU A 18 -21.14 -14.36 -7.28
C GLU A 18 -22.28 -13.34 -7.11
N ILE A 19 -22.05 -12.11 -7.59
CA ILE A 19 -23.09 -11.09 -7.71
C ILE A 19 -23.22 -10.70 -9.18
N THR A 20 -24.28 -11.20 -9.80
CA THR A 20 -24.78 -10.78 -11.10
C THR A 20 -25.57 -9.48 -10.91
N SER A 21 -25.10 -8.36 -11.46
CA SER A 21 -25.85 -7.09 -11.45
C SER A 21 -26.37 -6.76 -12.85
N THR A 22 -27.70 -6.79 -12.97
CA THR A 22 -28.47 -6.29 -14.12
C THR A 22 -28.62 -4.77 -14.03
N ILE A 23 -28.17 -4.04 -15.05
CA ILE A 23 -28.36 -2.59 -15.17
C ILE A 23 -29.70 -2.33 -15.86
N ALA A 24 -30.56 -1.52 -15.23
CA ALA A 24 -31.75 -0.93 -15.85
C ALA A 24 -31.50 0.57 -16.08
N LEU A 25 -31.65 1.01 -17.33
CA LEU A 25 -31.50 2.39 -17.79
C LEU A 25 -32.87 3.09 -17.75
N THR A 26 -32.97 4.22 -17.05
CA THR A 26 -34.10 5.15 -17.19
C THR A 26 -33.58 6.57 -17.41
N ILE A 27 -34.06 7.18 -18.50
CA ILE A 27 -33.73 8.54 -18.93
C ILE A 27 -34.85 9.46 -18.43
N GLY A 28 -34.49 10.63 -17.88
CA GLY A 28 -35.44 11.69 -17.54
C GLY A 28 -34.74 13.05 -17.42
N LEU A 29 -35.03 13.94 -18.37
CA LEU A 29 -34.55 15.33 -18.48
C LEU A 29 -35.36 16.29 -17.59
N SER A 30 -34.70 17.25 -16.94
CA SER A 30 -35.11 18.68 -16.88
C SER A 30 -34.34 19.50 -15.84
N GLY A 31 -33.92 20.71 -16.24
CA GLY A 31 -34.02 21.91 -15.40
C GLY A 31 -32.73 22.47 -14.75
N CYS A 32 -32.11 23.42 -15.44
CA CYS A 32 -31.39 24.65 -15.04
C CYS A 32 -30.94 24.91 -13.57
N VAL A 33 -29.73 25.50 -13.45
CA VAL A 33 -29.30 26.69 -12.66
C VAL A 33 -27.94 26.50 -11.93
N MET A 34 -27.13 27.57 -12.00
CA MET A 34 -25.92 27.97 -11.24
C MET A 34 -24.54 27.67 -11.84
N MET A 35 -23.84 28.76 -12.18
CA MET A 35 -22.39 28.80 -12.38
C MET A 35 -21.67 28.36 -11.09
N VAL A 36 -20.84 27.33 -11.21
CA VAL A 36 -19.83 26.96 -10.23
C VAL A 36 -18.48 26.91 -10.96
N SER A 37 -17.52 27.63 -10.41
CA SER A 37 -16.12 27.70 -10.82
C SER A 37 -15.53 26.31 -11.12
N PRO A 38 -14.61 26.15 -12.09
CA PRO A 38 -14.00 24.85 -12.34
C PRO A 38 -13.04 24.53 -11.19
N GLN A 39 -13.51 23.77 -10.20
CA GLN A 39 -12.58 22.93 -9.46
C GLN A 39 -12.01 21.93 -10.46
N ARG A 40 -10.68 21.93 -10.62
CA ARG A 40 -9.96 20.91 -11.38
C ARG A 40 -10.18 19.55 -10.70
N SER A 41 -11.25 18.87 -11.06
CA SER A 41 -11.43 17.45 -10.85
C SER A 41 -10.55 16.74 -11.88
N PHE A 42 -9.35 16.31 -11.48
CA PHE A 42 -8.66 15.26 -12.22
C PHE A 42 -9.35 13.94 -11.88
N ALA A 43 -10.49 13.70 -12.52
CA ALA A 43 -11.03 12.36 -12.64
C ALA A 43 -10.12 11.63 -13.63
N TYR A 44 -9.30 10.70 -13.13
CA TYR A 44 -8.66 9.73 -14.02
C TYR A 44 -9.76 8.88 -14.65
N PRO A 45 -9.96 8.89 -15.98
CA PRO A 45 -10.87 7.94 -16.59
C PRO A 45 -10.24 6.56 -16.52
N VAL A 46 -10.63 5.75 -15.53
CA VAL A 46 -10.37 4.31 -15.57
C VAL A 46 -11.25 3.74 -16.68
N SER A 47 -10.66 3.55 -17.86
CA SER A 47 -11.30 2.84 -18.97
C SER A 47 -11.42 1.36 -18.62
N ILE A 48 -12.65 0.89 -18.39
CA ILE A 48 -12.97 -0.49 -17.98
C ILE A 48 -13.02 -1.52 -19.13
N ASN A 49 -12.47 -1.20 -20.31
CA ASN A 49 -12.54 -2.07 -21.49
C ASN A 49 -11.16 -2.36 -22.11
N GLN A 50 -10.24 -2.96 -21.35
CA GLN A 50 -9.07 -3.62 -21.94
C GLN A 50 -8.90 -5.04 -21.39
N PRO A 51 -8.61 -6.03 -22.25
CA PRO A 51 -8.30 -7.40 -21.81
C PRO A 51 -7.02 -7.39 -20.96
N PHE A 52 -7.13 -7.98 -19.76
CA PHE A 52 -6.09 -8.06 -18.74
C PHE A 52 -4.85 -8.80 -19.27
N ASN A 53 -3.79 -8.06 -19.57
CA ASN A 53 -2.45 -8.63 -19.80
C ASN A 53 -1.75 -8.84 -18.46
N SER A 54 -1.31 -10.07 -18.19
CA SER A 54 -0.73 -10.55 -16.93
C SER A 54 0.70 -10.06 -16.63
N GLN A 55 1.01 -8.82 -16.97
CA GLN A 55 2.18 -8.10 -16.45
C GLN A 55 1.64 -6.90 -15.67
N THR A 56 1.37 -7.13 -14.38
CA THR A 56 0.79 -6.13 -13.48
C THR A 56 1.69 -4.90 -13.44
N GLU A 57 1.32 -3.86 -14.18
CA GLU A 57 1.92 -2.55 -14.02
C GLU A 57 1.71 -2.13 -12.56
N ILE A 58 2.81 -2.04 -11.81
CA ILE A 58 2.76 -1.62 -10.42
C ILE A 58 2.29 -0.17 -10.41
N ALA A 59 1.15 0.10 -9.78
CA ALA A 59 0.58 1.44 -9.72
C ALA A 59 1.64 2.43 -9.18
N PRO A 60 1.76 3.65 -9.74
CA PRO A 60 2.74 4.63 -9.28
C PRO A 60 2.68 4.89 -7.76
N GLU A 61 1.49 4.85 -7.17
CA GLU A 61 1.27 4.97 -5.73
C GLU A 61 2.00 3.88 -4.94
N VAL A 62 2.04 2.65 -5.45
CA VAL A 62 2.72 1.52 -4.78
C VAL A 62 4.23 1.77 -4.72
N ILE A 63 4.81 2.35 -5.77
CA ILE A 63 6.25 2.72 -5.80
C ILE A 63 6.55 3.75 -4.71
N LEU A 64 5.69 4.76 -4.55
CA LEU A 64 5.85 5.82 -3.55
C LEU A 64 5.58 5.32 -2.13
N ILE A 65 4.55 4.48 -1.94
CA ILE A 65 4.26 3.83 -0.65
C ILE A 65 5.46 2.99 -0.23
N ARG A 66 6.05 2.22 -1.15
CA ARG A 66 7.27 1.46 -0.88
C ARG A 66 8.39 2.36 -0.40
N GLN A 67 8.67 3.45 -1.11
CA GLN A 67 9.72 4.42 -0.72
C GLN A 67 9.46 5.03 0.66
N ALA A 68 8.20 5.33 0.99
CA ALA A 68 7.80 5.82 2.30
C ALA A 68 8.05 4.77 3.41
N ILE A 69 7.67 3.51 3.18
CA ILE A 69 7.87 2.40 4.12
C ILE A 69 9.37 2.14 4.32
N ILE A 70 10.13 1.94 3.24
CA ILE A 70 11.53 1.51 3.33
C ILE A 70 12.44 2.59 3.91
N GLY A 71 12.10 3.87 3.71
CA GLY A 71 12.76 4.99 4.36
C GLY A 71 12.53 5.04 5.88
N GLN A 72 11.43 4.47 6.37
CA GLN A 72 11.16 4.32 7.81
C GLN A 72 11.72 3.02 8.39
N GLU A 73 11.59 1.91 7.66
CA GLU A 73 11.91 0.57 8.14
C GLU A 73 13.42 0.29 8.23
N SER A 74 14.18 0.70 7.21
CA SER A 74 15.59 0.31 7.11
C SER A 74 16.52 1.39 6.57
N GLY A 75 15.98 2.53 6.10
CA GLY A 75 16.77 3.50 5.32
C GLY A 75 17.30 2.88 4.02
N ALA A 76 16.50 2.03 3.37
CA ALA A 76 16.84 1.27 2.16
C ALA A 76 18.00 0.24 2.34
N ASN A 77 18.28 -0.21 3.56
CA ASN A 77 19.31 -1.22 3.82
C ASN A 77 18.80 -2.66 3.58
N PHE A 78 19.16 -3.24 2.44
CA PHE A 78 18.83 -4.61 2.05
C PHE A 78 19.36 -5.70 2.99
N LYS A 79 20.38 -5.41 3.80
CA LYS A 79 21.01 -6.35 4.74
C LYS A 79 20.55 -6.16 6.19
N ALA A 80 19.67 -5.19 6.45
CA ALA A 80 19.21 -4.90 7.80
C ALA A 80 18.52 -6.13 8.43
N VAL A 81 18.83 -6.40 9.70
CA VAL A 81 18.10 -7.38 10.49
C VAL A 81 17.76 -6.75 11.82
N ASN A 82 16.47 -6.65 12.14
CA ASN A 82 16.05 -6.10 13.42
C ASN A 82 16.49 -7.04 14.56
N ARG A 83 17.16 -6.49 15.58
CA ARG A 83 17.67 -7.27 16.72
C ARG A 83 16.57 -7.82 17.63
N HIS A 84 15.40 -7.18 17.66
CA HIS A 84 14.28 -7.54 18.54
C HIS A 84 13.25 -8.41 17.84
N SER A 85 12.90 -8.06 16.60
CA SER A 85 11.87 -8.77 15.83
C SER A 85 12.42 -9.81 14.86
N GLY A 86 13.70 -9.74 14.50
CA GLY A 86 14.30 -10.58 13.48
C GLY A 86 13.88 -10.22 12.04
N ALA A 87 13.13 -9.12 11.88
CA ALA A 87 12.63 -8.60 10.61
C ALA A 87 13.76 -8.35 9.59
N LEU A 88 13.45 -8.55 8.31
CA LEU A 88 14.42 -8.77 7.24
C LEU A 88 14.48 -7.63 6.24
N GLY A 89 15.70 -7.14 6.03
CA GLY A 89 16.14 -6.38 4.88
C GLY A 89 15.40 -5.07 4.66
N TYR A 90 15.31 -4.73 3.39
CA TYR A 90 14.88 -3.47 2.79
C TYR A 90 13.56 -2.92 3.37
N ALA A 91 12.58 -3.80 3.61
CA ALA A 91 11.27 -3.42 4.12
C ALA A 91 10.94 -4.06 5.48
N GLN A 92 11.93 -4.64 6.17
CA GLN A 92 11.75 -5.32 7.46
C GLN A 92 10.64 -6.39 7.41
N VAL A 93 10.69 -7.28 6.42
CA VAL A 93 9.74 -8.40 6.28
C VAL A 93 9.91 -9.37 7.45
N MET A 94 8.82 -9.71 8.14
CA MET A 94 8.86 -10.71 9.21
C MET A 94 9.25 -12.09 8.64
N PRO A 95 10.20 -12.83 9.26
CA PRO A 95 10.66 -14.12 8.74
C PRO A 95 9.55 -15.14 8.50
N GLU A 96 8.50 -15.12 9.31
CA GLU A 96 7.36 -16.04 9.24
C GLU A 96 6.51 -15.80 7.97
N ASN A 97 6.51 -14.58 7.44
CA ASN A 97 5.77 -14.24 6.23
C ASN A 97 6.51 -14.64 4.96
N LEU A 98 7.85 -14.67 4.99
CA LEU A 98 8.69 -14.82 3.81
C LEU A 98 8.35 -16.08 2.97
N PRO A 99 8.15 -17.28 3.54
CA PRO A 99 7.87 -18.47 2.72
C PRO A 99 6.57 -18.36 1.92
N GLN A 100 5.52 -17.82 2.54
CA GLN A 100 4.24 -17.65 1.86
C GLN A 100 4.31 -16.52 0.83
N TRP A 101 4.86 -15.36 1.21
CA TRP A 101 4.92 -14.20 0.32
C TRP A 101 5.80 -14.46 -0.91
N SER A 102 6.93 -15.14 -0.75
CA SER A 102 7.78 -15.52 -1.88
C SER A 102 7.08 -16.50 -2.82
N ARG A 103 6.36 -17.49 -2.29
CA ARG A 103 5.58 -18.41 -3.12
C ARG A 103 4.48 -17.69 -3.90
N GLU A 104 3.78 -16.76 -3.27
CA GLU A 104 2.74 -15.96 -3.94
C GLU A 104 3.33 -15.06 -5.04
N ALA A 105 4.47 -14.41 -4.77
CA ALA A 105 5.05 -13.43 -5.69
C ALA A 105 5.87 -14.07 -6.83
N LEU A 106 6.55 -15.18 -6.55
CA LEU A 106 7.57 -15.76 -7.45
C LEU A 106 7.27 -17.20 -7.87
N GLY A 107 6.27 -17.85 -7.26
CA GLY A 107 5.94 -19.25 -7.50
C GLY A 107 6.77 -20.26 -6.70
N TYR A 108 7.76 -19.82 -5.90
CA TYR A 108 8.60 -20.69 -5.08
C TYR A 108 8.98 -20.05 -3.74
N VAL A 109 9.40 -20.88 -2.78
CA VAL A 109 9.82 -20.41 -1.44
C VAL A 109 11.26 -19.90 -1.49
N VAL A 110 11.47 -18.69 -0.98
CA VAL A 110 12.80 -18.07 -0.84
C VAL A 110 13.31 -18.26 0.59
N SER A 111 14.58 -18.67 0.73
CA SER A 111 15.22 -18.78 2.05
C SER A 111 15.60 -17.41 2.62
N ARG A 112 15.75 -17.29 3.95
CA ARG A 112 16.22 -16.06 4.60
C ARG A 112 17.58 -15.59 4.04
N LYS A 113 18.49 -16.53 3.79
CA LYS A 113 19.84 -16.25 3.26
C LYS A 113 19.75 -15.65 1.87
N ASP A 114 18.96 -16.27 0.98
CA ASP A 114 18.79 -15.78 -0.39
C ASP A 114 18.06 -14.44 -0.40
N PHE A 115 17.06 -14.26 0.45
CA PHE A 115 16.34 -13.00 0.58
C PHE A 115 17.30 -11.85 0.94
N LEU A 116 18.17 -12.04 1.94
CA LEU A 116 19.11 -11.01 2.39
C LEU A 116 20.30 -10.78 1.45
N SER A 117 20.63 -11.73 0.58
CA SER A 117 21.73 -11.59 -0.39
C SER A 117 21.28 -11.03 -1.74
N ARG A 118 19.98 -10.98 -2.02
CA ARG A 118 19.42 -10.67 -3.35
C ARG A 118 18.40 -9.52 -3.29
N PRO A 119 18.85 -8.26 -3.51
CA PRO A 119 17.97 -7.08 -3.50
C PRO A 119 16.75 -7.20 -4.42
N GLU A 120 16.91 -7.84 -5.57
CA GLU A 120 15.84 -8.03 -6.55
C GLU A 120 14.70 -8.91 -6.03
N LEU A 121 15.02 -9.93 -5.19
CA LEU A 121 13.99 -10.74 -4.55
C LEU A 121 13.20 -9.93 -3.52
N GLN A 122 13.87 -9.07 -2.76
CA GLN A 122 13.20 -8.22 -1.77
C GLN A 122 12.25 -7.25 -2.44
N ILE A 123 12.70 -6.59 -3.51
CA ILE A 123 11.87 -5.66 -4.28
C ILE A 123 10.66 -6.38 -4.87
N ALA A 124 10.86 -7.50 -5.57
CA ALA A 124 9.76 -8.22 -6.22
C ALA A 124 8.69 -8.70 -5.22
N ILE A 125 9.12 -9.26 -4.09
CA ILE A 125 8.18 -9.75 -3.06
C ILE A 125 7.45 -8.59 -2.38
N VAL A 126 8.17 -7.51 -2.03
CA VAL A 126 7.58 -6.33 -1.36
C VAL A 126 6.59 -5.64 -2.28
N ASP A 127 6.94 -5.41 -3.55
CA ASP A 127 6.08 -4.77 -4.54
C ASP A 127 4.80 -5.56 -4.76
N PHE A 128 4.93 -6.88 -4.92
CA PHE A 128 3.79 -7.76 -5.09
C PHE A 128 2.81 -7.63 -3.92
N LYS A 129 3.29 -7.65 -2.68
CA LYS A 129 2.43 -7.53 -1.48
C LYS A 129 1.85 -6.14 -1.32
N LEU A 130 2.62 -5.08 -1.53
CA LEU A 130 2.13 -3.71 -1.45
C LEU A 130 1.07 -3.44 -2.51
N ASN A 131 1.23 -3.97 -3.72
CA ASN A 131 0.22 -3.86 -4.77
C ASN A 131 -1.09 -4.58 -4.38
N GLN A 132 -1.02 -5.78 -3.80
CA GLN A 132 -2.21 -6.46 -3.29
C GLN A 132 -2.91 -5.65 -2.19
N TYR A 133 -2.15 -5.05 -1.27
CA TYR A 133 -2.71 -4.21 -0.21
C TYR A 133 -3.34 -2.94 -0.78
N TRP A 134 -2.69 -2.32 -1.77
CA TRP A 134 -3.17 -1.12 -2.45
C TRP A 134 -4.50 -1.36 -3.15
N GLN A 135 -4.57 -2.37 -4.01
CA GLN A 135 -5.79 -2.71 -4.76
C GLN A 135 -7.00 -2.91 -3.86
N ARG A 136 -6.82 -3.56 -2.70
CA ARG A 136 -7.89 -3.76 -1.72
C ARG A 136 -8.20 -2.51 -0.91
N SER A 137 -7.18 -1.72 -0.60
CA SER A 137 -7.32 -0.53 0.24
C SER A 137 -8.01 0.59 -0.50
N ILE A 138 -7.70 0.83 -1.78
CA ILE A 138 -8.33 1.89 -2.55
C ILE A 138 -9.83 1.65 -2.75
N VAL A 139 -10.22 0.40 -3.01
CA VAL A 139 -11.64 0.00 -3.08
C VAL A 139 -12.32 0.20 -1.73
N ALA A 140 -11.71 -0.29 -0.64
CA ALA A 140 -12.29 -0.18 0.70
C ALA A 140 -12.32 1.26 1.25
N SER A 141 -11.58 2.18 0.63
CA SER A 141 -11.59 3.62 0.92
C SER A 141 -12.52 4.42 0.01
N ASN A 142 -13.33 3.78 -0.84
CA ASN A 142 -14.16 4.44 -1.85
C ASN A 142 -13.35 5.39 -2.76
N GLY A 143 -12.12 5.02 -3.10
CA GLY A 143 -11.22 5.86 -3.92
C GLY A 143 -10.45 6.93 -3.14
N ASP A 144 -10.63 7.09 -1.83
CA ASP A 144 -9.81 8.01 -1.04
C ASP A 144 -8.38 7.48 -0.91
N VAL A 145 -7.46 8.12 -1.63
CA VAL A 145 -6.04 7.76 -1.70
C VAL A 145 -5.35 7.91 -0.34
N ALA A 146 -5.66 8.95 0.44
CA ALA A 146 -5.02 9.17 1.73
C ALA A 146 -5.39 8.07 2.73
N ILE A 147 -6.69 7.72 2.80
CA ILE A 147 -7.17 6.61 3.62
C ILE A 147 -6.59 5.29 3.09
N ALA A 148 -6.53 5.09 1.77
CA ALA A 148 -5.97 3.88 1.18
C ALA A 148 -4.49 3.67 1.56
N ILE A 149 -3.66 4.72 1.51
CA ILE A 149 -2.26 4.67 1.94
C ILE A 149 -2.16 4.29 3.42
N GLN A 150 -2.96 4.90 4.29
CA GLN A 150 -2.96 4.56 5.72
C GLN A 150 -3.38 3.11 5.96
N ARG A 151 -4.37 2.60 5.23
CA ARG A 151 -4.79 1.19 5.28
C ARG A 151 -3.69 0.23 4.81
N VAL A 152 -2.96 0.57 3.75
CA VAL A 152 -1.78 -0.20 3.30
C VAL A 152 -0.71 -0.23 4.38
N ALA A 153 -0.41 0.91 5.01
CA ALA A 153 0.55 1.01 6.10
C ALA A 153 0.11 0.18 7.32
N ALA A 154 -1.17 0.25 7.70
CA ALA A 154 -1.72 -0.56 8.79
C ALA A 154 -1.65 -2.06 8.48
N TRP A 155 -1.86 -2.45 7.22
CA TRP A 155 -1.69 -3.82 6.76
C TRP A 155 -0.23 -4.27 6.90
N TRP A 156 0.71 -3.48 6.38
CA TRP A 156 2.14 -3.77 6.47
C TRP A 156 2.59 -3.98 7.90
N TYR A 157 2.16 -3.08 8.79
CA TYR A 157 2.60 -3.04 10.17
C TYR A 157 1.95 -4.09 11.08
N SER A 158 0.66 -4.42 10.85
CA SER A 158 -0.13 -5.20 11.81
C SER A 158 -0.93 -6.36 11.21
N GLY A 159 -1.01 -6.43 9.87
CA GLY A 159 -1.90 -7.33 9.14
C GLY A 159 -3.38 -6.95 9.21
N LYS A 160 -3.72 -5.77 9.75
CA LYS A 160 -5.09 -5.32 10.05
C LYS A 160 -5.37 -3.94 9.43
N PRO A 161 -5.70 -3.86 8.13
CA PRO A 161 -5.87 -2.60 7.42
C PRO A 161 -6.95 -1.70 8.02
N GLU A 162 -8.00 -2.28 8.62
CA GLU A 162 -9.10 -1.56 9.28
C GLU A 162 -8.67 -0.82 10.56
N LYS A 163 -7.49 -1.09 11.09
CA LYS A 163 -6.98 -0.49 12.33
C LYS A 163 -6.09 0.73 12.11
N TYR A 164 -6.10 1.33 10.92
CA TYR A 164 -5.26 2.47 10.57
C TYR A 164 -5.44 3.71 11.46
N THR A 165 -6.54 3.80 12.23
CA THR A 165 -6.78 4.87 13.24
C THR A 165 -6.60 4.40 14.68
N ASN A 166 -6.15 3.17 14.92
CA ASN A 166 -6.03 2.60 16.25
C ASN A 166 -4.79 3.13 16.99
N THR A 167 -5.03 3.89 18.07
CA THR A 167 -4.00 4.54 18.90
C THR A 167 -3.43 3.66 20.01
N ARG A 168 -3.87 2.40 20.12
CA ARG A 168 -3.34 1.46 21.13
C ARG A 168 -1.87 1.14 20.81
N GLN A 169 -1.03 1.27 21.83
CA GLN A 169 0.38 0.93 21.74
C GLN A 169 0.58 -0.54 21.37
N GLN A 170 1.55 -0.80 20.51
CA GLN A 170 1.91 -2.15 20.09
C GLN A 170 3.14 -2.64 20.85
N TYR A 171 3.23 -3.95 21.04
CA TYR A 171 4.36 -4.60 21.67
C TYR A 171 4.75 -5.85 20.88
N TYR A 172 6.06 -6.06 20.74
CA TYR A 172 6.62 -7.27 20.15
C TYR A 172 7.83 -7.72 20.97
N ASN A 173 7.80 -8.97 21.46
CA ASN A 173 8.82 -9.51 22.36
C ASN A 173 9.17 -8.58 23.54
N GLY A 174 8.13 -7.97 24.15
CA GLY A 174 8.30 -7.04 25.27
C GLY A 174 8.79 -5.63 24.90
N HIS A 175 9.18 -5.40 23.64
CA HIS A 175 9.56 -4.07 23.16
C HIS A 175 8.33 -3.28 22.73
N ARG A 176 8.29 -2.00 23.12
CA ARG A 176 7.25 -1.05 22.72
C ARG A 176 7.50 -0.57 21.30
N TYR A 177 6.45 -0.56 20.50
CA TYR A 177 6.41 0.01 19.16
C TYR A 177 5.31 1.08 19.05
N PRO A 178 5.32 1.91 17.99
CA PRO A 178 4.26 2.89 17.75
C PRO A 178 2.86 2.27 17.74
N SER A 179 1.83 3.10 17.90
CA SER A 179 0.47 2.63 17.59
C SER A 179 0.32 2.41 16.08
N ILE A 180 -0.72 1.67 15.68
CA ILE A 180 -1.02 1.48 14.26
C ILE A 180 -1.36 2.83 13.60
N ALA A 181 -2.05 3.71 14.33
CA ALA A 181 -2.34 5.07 13.89
C ALA A 181 -1.06 5.90 13.65
N ASP A 182 -0.15 5.92 14.62
CA ASP A 182 1.10 6.69 14.50
C ASP A 182 1.94 6.21 13.32
N TYR A 183 2.05 4.88 13.16
CA TYR A 183 2.75 4.28 12.03
C TYR A 183 2.10 4.69 10.70
N SER A 184 0.78 4.50 10.57
CA SER A 184 0.05 4.78 9.33
C SER A 184 0.12 6.25 8.93
N GLN A 185 -0.01 7.16 9.91
CA GLN A 185 0.12 8.59 9.67
C GLN A 185 1.55 8.98 9.28
N SER A 186 2.57 8.34 9.87
CA SER A 186 3.97 8.57 9.51
C SER A 186 4.25 8.20 8.06
N ILE A 187 3.72 7.06 7.60
CA ILE A 187 3.85 6.63 6.21
C ILE A 187 3.12 7.60 5.26
N LEU A 188 1.91 8.03 5.58
CA LEU A 188 1.20 9.03 4.77
C LEU A 188 1.99 10.33 4.62
N ARG A 189 2.58 10.85 5.71
CA ARG A 189 3.41 12.07 5.65
C ARG A 189 4.66 11.88 4.78
N ARG A 190 5.32 10.73 4.88
CA ARG A 190 6.50 10.41 4.04
C ARG A 190 6.12 10.30 2.58
N TYR A 191 5.00 9.65 2.28
CA TYR A 191 4.45 9.59 0.93
C TYR A 191 4.22 10.99 0.35
N GLN A 192 3.55 11.87 1.12
CA GLN A 192 3.25 13.24 0.70
C GLN A 192 4.53 14.03 0.42
N ALA A 193 5.54 13.94 1.31
CA ALA A 193 6.82 14.60 1.08
C ALA A 193 7.52 14.14 -0.21
N ILE A 194 7.47 12.84 -0.52
CA ILE A 194 8.04 12.31 -1.77
C ILE A 194 7.23 12.82 -2.97
N TRP A 195 5.90 12.74 -2.92
CA TRP A 195 5.00 13.23 -3.97
C TRP A 195 5.25 14.70 -4.28
N ASP A 196 5.31 15.53 -3.23
CA ASP A 196 5.54 16.97 -3.37
C ASP A 196 6.92 17.25 -3.97
N SER A 197 7.96 16.51 -3.56
CA SER A 197 9.29 16.64 -4.14
C SER A 197 9.34 16.30 -5.64
N GLN A 198 8.56 15.31 -6.09
CA GLN A 198 8.54 14.92 -7.50
C GLN A 198 7.80 15.94 -8.37
N ASN A 199 6.75 16.57 -7.82
CA ASN A 199 5.98 17.59 -8.52
C ASN A 199 6.63 18.98 -8.46
N ALA A 200 7.42 19.27 -7.42
CA ALA A 200 8.18 20.52 -7.32
C ALA A 200 9.35 20.62 -8.30
N ILE A 201 9.81 19.49 -8.86
CA ILE A 201 10.90 19.42 -9.85
C ILE A 201 10.37 19.53 -11.30
N GLN A 202 9.06 19.64 -11.49
CA GLN A 202 8.40 19.87 -12.80
C GLN A 202 7.93 21.34 -13.05
N PRO A 203 8.68 22.43 -12.74
CA PRO A 203 8.30 23.76 -13.21
C PRO A 203 8.95 24.04 -14.57
N GLY A 204 8.25 23.81 -15.69
CA GLY A 204 8.86 24.07 -17.00
C GLY A 204 8.09 23.78 -18.28
N GLU A 205 6.77 23.62 -18.31
CA GLU A 205 6.06 23.90 -19.55
C GLU A 205 6.00 25.43 -19.72
N ILE A 206 6.96 25.94 -20.49
CA ILE A 206 7.10 27.34 -20.86
C ILE A 206 5.78 27.79 -21.50
N GLN A 207 5.05 28.62 -20.77
CA GLN A 207 3.98 29.43 -21.31
C GLN A 207 4.61 30.32 -22.38
N GLN A 208 4.36 30.02 -23.66
CA GLN A 208 4.73 30.88 -24.78
C GLN A 208 4.17 32.27 -24.49
N ASP A 209 5.07 33.16 -24.12
CA ASP A 209 4.82 34.56 -23.90
C ASP A 209 4.31 35.16 -25.20
N ARG A 210 3.09 35.69 -25.15
CA ARG A 210 2.55 36.55 -26.19
C ARG A 210 3.22 37.91 -26.02
N GLY A 211 4.19 38.22 -26.88
CA GLY A 211 4.58 39.61 -27.08
C GLY A 211 5.93 39.82 -27.74
N VAL A 212 5.95 39.81 -29.07
CA VAL A 212 6.29 41.00 -29.89
C VAL A 212 5.44 40.99 -31.14
#